data_AF-A0A7R9GKE0-F1
#
_entry.id   AF-A0A7R9GKE0-F1
#
_cell.length_a   1.000
_cell.length_b   1.000
_cell.length_c   1.000
_cell.angle_alpha   90.00
_cell.angle_beta   90.00
_cell.angle_gamma   90.00
#
_symmetry.space_group_name_H-M   'P 1'
#
loop_
_entity.id
_entity.type
_entity.pdbx_description
1 polymer ?
#
loop_
_entity_poly.entity_id
_entity_poly.type
_entity_poly.pdbx_seq_one_letter_code
_entity_poly.pdbx_strand_id
1 'polypeptide(L)'
;MTNYYGIGLDAEPDPRVTELTDEQVLKEGVALHLKPHLAKCTTVVIPEYTPVDIRTKLIVAFVHLEAYALADIVVQPLITGGPQDVDDLYVDIYEAYMAKKMYKNALVFLEKLAADHRYCTTKVLLSYAECLLQCGDMRGAETAYKRVLEQLPDHVDARLSLSRILNELGETGEALDFITQ
;
A
#
# COMPACT_ATOMS: atom_id res chain seq x y z
N MET A 1 30.13 11.02 24.56
CA MET A 1 29.91 10.39 25.87
C MET A 1 28.97 11.27 26.67
N THR A 2 27.68 10.93 26.67
CA THR A 2 26.69 11.55 27.56
C THR A 2 25.81 10.40 28.06
N ASN A 3 25.89 10.14 29.37
CA ASN A 3 25.27 9.01 30.05
C ASN A 3 23.75 9.20 30.19
N TYR A 4 22.97 8.19 29.83
CA TYR A 4 21.62 7.98 30.36
C TYR A 4 21.71 6.91 31.45
N TYR A 5 21.67 7.35 32.71
CA TYR A 5 21.39 6.48 33.85
C TYR A 5 20.00 6.84 34.38
N GLY A 6 19.15 5.83 34.52
CA GLY A 6 18.15 5.81 35.58
C GLY A 6 16.70 5.66 35.12
N ILE A 7 16.31 4.43 34.76
CA ILE A 7 15.23 3.72 35.47
C ILE A 7 15.62 2.24 35.48
N GLY A 8 16.13 1.74 36.60
CA GLY A 8 16.31 0.30 36.83
C GLY A 8 15.10 -0.24 37.59
N LEU A 9 14.63 -1.43 37.20
CA LEU A 9 14.00 -2.44 38.06
C LEU A 9 13.95 -3.76 37.25
N ASP A 10 15.00 -4.57 37.41
CA ASP A 10 15.06 -6.05 37.38
C ASP A 10 13.98 -6.82 36.59
N ALA A 11 13.99 -6.69 35.26
CA ALA A 11 13.40 -7.68 34.37
C ALA A 11 14.50 -8.25 33.48
N GLU A 12 14.69 -9.58 33.50
CA GLU A 12 15.53 -10.26 32.50
C GLU A 12 15.04 -9.85 31.11
N PRO A 13 15.93 -9.48 30.17
CA PRO A 13 15.52 -9.12 28.82
C PRO A 13 14.86 -10.32 28.15
N ASP A 14 13.59 -10.20 27.80
CA ASP A 14 12.86 -11.23 27.05
C ASP A 14 13.59 -11.47 25.71
N PRO A 15 14.06 -12.70 25.42
CA PRO A 15 14.77 -13.02 24.18
C PRO A 15 13.91 -12.90 22.91
N ARG A 16 12.67 -12.41 23.01
CA ARG A 16 11.76 -12.15 21.89
C ARG A 16 11.64 -10.69 21.48
N VAL A 17 12.38 -9.77 22.09
CA VAL A 17 12.41 -8.37 21.62
C VAL A 17 13.42 -8.26 20.49
N THR A 18 12.91 -8.40 19.26
CA THR A 18 13.64 -8.16 18.01
C THR A 18 14.39 -6.84 18.07
N GLU A 19 15.70 -6.88 17.77
CA GLU A 19 16.57 -5.71 17.65
C GLU A 19 16.04 -4.78 16.55
N LEU A 20 15.29 -3.75 16.95
CA LEU A 20 14.97 -2.64 16.05
C LEU A 20 16.24 -1.82 15.86
N THR A 21 16.59 -1.53 14.61
CA THR A 21 17.75 -0.67 14.31
C THR A 21 17.51 0.75 14.83
N ASP A 22 18.56 1.51 15.14
CA ASP A 22 18.44 2.91 15.60
C ASP A 22 17.55 3.76 14.66
N GLU A 23 17.57 3.45 13.36
CA GLU A 23 16.72 4.10 12.35
C GLU A 23 15.24 3.72 12.49
N GLN A 24 14.93 2.46 12.83
CA GLN A 24 13.57 2.00 13.10
C GLN A 24 13.03 2.60 14.40
N VAL A 25 13.84 2.63 15.46
CA VAL A 25 13.47 3.26 16.74
C VAL A 25 13.19 4.75 16.55
N LEU A 26 14.01 5.45 15.75
CA LEU A 26 13.79 6.86 15.45
C LEU A 26 12.50 7.08 14.63
N LYS A 27 12.24 6.25 13.61
CA LYS A 27 11.02 6.32 12.79
C LYS A 27 9.76 6.03 13.61
N GLU A 28 9.80 5.00 14.45
CA GLU A 28 8.68 4.64 15.33
C GLU A 28 8.45 5.68 16.43
N GLY A 29 9.52 6.21 17.03
CA GLY A 29 9.44 7.26 18.05
C GLY A 29 8.83 8.56 17.51
N VAL A 30 9.28 9.03 16.34
CA VAL A 30 8.70 10.22 15.71
C VAL A 30 7.23 10.02 15.37
N ALA A 31 6.87 8.84 14.82
CA ALA A 31 5.49 8.53 14.49
C ALA A 31 4.59 8.51 15.74
N LEU A 32 5.06 7.93 16.84
CA LEU A 32 4.31 7.84 18.10
C LEU A 32 3.99 9.23 18.67
N HIS A 33 4.93 10.18 18.57
CA HIS A 33 4.74 11.54 19.07
C HIS A 33 3.89 12.41 18.14
N LEU A 34 4.01 12.28 16.81
CA LEU A 34 3.28 13.14 15.86
C LEU A 34 1.82 12.75 15.67
N LYS A 35 1.49 11.44 15.69
CA LYS A 35 0.14 10.91 15.51
C LYS A 35 -0.95 11.65 16.31
N PRO A 36 -0.84 11.81 17.64
CA PRO A 36 -1.88 12.46 18.44
C PRO A 36 -2.05 13.95 18.12
N HIS A 37 -1.02 14.61 17.59
CA HIS A 37 -1.12 16.00 17.14
C HIS A 37 -1.83 16.09 15.78
N LEU A 38 -1.47 15.21 14.84
CA LEU A 38 -2.11 15.17 13.52
C LEU A 38 -3.58 14.75 13.59
N ALA A 39 -3.96 13.90 14.53
CA ALA A 39 -5.35 13.53 14.77
C ALA A 39 -6.25 14.73 15.14
N LYS A 40 -5.66 15.83 15.64
CA LYS A 40 -6.38 17.08 15.96
C LYS A 40 -6.45 18.03 14.76
N CYS A 41 -5.61 17.82 13.75
CA CYS A 41 -5.60 18.63 12.55
C CYS A 41 -6.70 18.13 11.59
N THR A 42 -7.60 19.03 11.22
CA THR A 42 -8.71 18.73 10.28
C THR A 42 -8.47 19.30 8.89
N THR A 43 -7.44 20.14 8.73
CA THR A 43 -7.12 20.79 7.47
C THR A 43 -5.62 20.91 7.28
N VAL A 44 -5.20 20.93 6.02
CA VAL A 44 -3.84 21.22 5.59
C VAL A 44 -3.92 22.06 4.33
N VAL A 45 -3.13 23.14 4.28
CA VAL A 45 -3.05 24.02 3.12
C VAL A 45 -1.72 23.80 2.43
N ILE A 46 -1.76 23.30 1.20
CA ILE A 46 -0.58 23.07 0.38
C ILE A 46 -0.49 24.17 -0.67
N PRO A 47 0.55 25.03 -0.64
CA PRO A 47 0.70 26.08 -1.63
C PRO A 47 0.69 25.53 -3.06
N GLU A 48 0.01 26.19 -4.00
CA GLU A 48 -0.17 25.70 -5.37
C GLU A 48 1.15 25.37 -6.08
N TYR A 49 2.19 26.18 -5.84
CA TYR A 49 3.54 25.98 -6.39
C TYR A 49 4.32 24.81 -5.79
N THR A 50 3.77 24.09 -4.80
CA THR A 50 4.44 22.94 -4.20
C THR A 50 4.65 21.85 -5.26
N PRO A 51 5.91 21.43 -5.53
CA PRO A 51 6.21 20.40 -6.52
C PRO A 51 5.47 19.09 -6.23
N VAL A 52 5.11 18.37 -7.28
CA VAL A 52 4.32 17.14 -7.15
C VAL A 52 5.04 16.08 -6.30
N ASP A 53 6.36 15.95 -6.43
CA ASP A 53 7.17 15.02 -5.61
C ASP A 53 7.02 15.27 -4.11
N ILE A 54 6.92 16.54 -3.71
CA ILE A 54 6.76 16.93 -2.31
C ILE A 54 5.34 16.61 -1.84
N ARG A 55 4.33 16.82 -2.70
CA ARG A 55 2.94 16.45 -2.41
C ARG A 55 2.81 14.93 -2.23
N THR A 56 3.40 14.15 -3.12
CA THR A 56 3.45 12.68 -3.05
C THR A 56 4.08 12.21 -1.74
N LYS A 57 5.26 12.71 -1.40
CA LYS A 57 5.94 12.37 -0.13
C LYS A 57 5.13 12.74 1.10
N LEU A 58 4.41 13.87 1.04
CA LEU A 58 3.53 14.29 2.12
C LEU A 58 2.34 13.35 2.29
N ILE A 59 1.72 12.90 1.19
CA ILE A 59 0.64 11.91 1.21
C ILE A 59 1.14 10.63 1.87
N VAL A 60 2.26 10.08 1.39
CA VAL A 60 2.87 8.86 1.94
C VAL A 60 3.14 9.00 3.44
N ALA A 61 3.71 10.13 3.86
CA ALA A 61 3.96 10.41 5.28
C ALA A 61 2.65 10.43 6.09
N PHE A 62 1.61 11.11 5.62
CA PHE A 62 0.31 11.13 6.30
C PHE A 62 -0.32 9.74 6.39
N VAL A 63 -0.22 8.90 5.36
CA VAL A 63 -0.72 7.52 5.39
C VAL A 63 0.02 6.69 6.44
N HIS A 64 1.36 6.77 6.50
CA HIS A 64 2.14 6.04 7.51
C HIS A 64 1.83 6.51 8.94
N LEU A 65 1.56 7.80 9.10
CA LEU A 65 1.12 8.43 10.34
C LEU A 65 -0.38 8.27 10.60
N GLU A 66 -1.12 7.56 9.76
CA GLU A 66 -2.56 7.31 9.92
C GLU A 66 -3.42 8.58 9.98
N ALA A 67 -2.89 9.67 9.43
CA ALA A 67 -3.56 10.95 9.28
C ALA A 67 -4.36 11.00 7.96
N TYR A 68 -5.25 10.03 7.77
CA TYR A 68 -5.92 9.78 6.48
C TYR A 68 -6.77 10.96 5.99
N ALA A 69 -7.45 11.67 6.88
CA ALA A 69 -8.21 12.87 6.52
C ALA A 69 -7.33 13.96 5.90
N LEU A 70 -6.09 14.10 6.36
CA LEU A 70 -5.13 15.04 5.78
C LEU A 70 -4.55 14.51 4.46
N ALA A 71 -4.27 13.20 4.38
CA ALA A 71 -3.84 12.55 3.13
C ALA A 71 -4.87 12.78 2.02
N ASP A 72 -6.16 12.59 2.31
CA ASP A 72 -7.24 12.77 1.35
C ASP A 72 -7.29 14.19 0.80
N ILE A 73 -7.12 15.23 1.65
CA ILE A 73 -7.09 16.63 1.20
C ILE A 73 -5.98 16.86 0.15
N VAL A 74 -4.82 16.25 0.34
CA VAL A 74 -3.68 16.42 -0.58
C VAL A 74 -3.82 15.53 -1.83
N VAL A 75 -4.45 14.36 -1.70
CA VAL A 75 -4.71 13.41 -2.81
C VAL A 75 -5.72 13.95 -3.81
N GLN A 76 -6.82 14.56 -3.35
CA GLN A 76 -7.94 14.95 -4.22
C GLN A 76 -7.52 15.82 -5.43
N PRO A 77 -6.70 16.89 -5.27
CA PRO A 77 -6.23 17.68 -6.40
C PRO A 77 -5.34 16.89 -7.37
N LEU A 78 -4.57 15.92 -6.86
CA LEU A 78 -3.67 15.10 -7.66
C LEU A 78 -4.45 14.17 -8.59
N ILE A 79 -5.52 13.53 -8.09
CA ILE A 79 -6.31 12.58 -8.88
C ILE A 79 -7.29 13.27 -9.85
N THR A 80 -7.76 14.48 -9.54
CA THR A 80 -8.78 15.21 -10.32
C THR A 80 -8.22 16.16 -11.37
N GLY A 81 -7.01 16.69 -11.16
CA GLY A 81 -6.40 17.69 -12.05
C GLY A 81 -4.89 17.59 -12.18
N GLY A 82 -4.27 16.51 -11.68
CA GLY A 82 -2.84 16.28 -11.77
C GLY A 82 -2.38 16.04 -13.21
N PRO A 83 -1.09 16.29 -13.51
CA PRO A 83 -0.51 15.94 -14.81
C PRO A 83 -0.66 14.43 -15.07
N GLN A 84 -0.93 14.02 -16.31
CA GLN A 84 -0.99 12.60 -16.69
C GLN A 84 0.38 11.89 -16.62
N ASP A 85 1.46 12.64 -16.37
CA ASP A 85 2.83 12.12 -16.34
C ASP A 85 3.37 11.91 -14.90
N VAL A 86 2.50 11.84 -13.89
CA VAL A 86 2.89 11.61 -12.46
C VAL A 86 2.65 10.16 -12.02
N ASP A 87 2.46 9.27 -12.97
CA ASP A 87 2.08 7.88 -12.73
C ASP A 87 3.17 7.07 -12.02
N ASP A 88 4.45 7.36 -12.23
CA ASP A 88 5.54 6.73 -11.47
C ASP A 88 5.47 7.07 -9.97
N LEU A 89 5.07 8.30 -9.64
CA LEU A 89 4.86 8.75 -8.26
C LEU A 89 3.65 8.11 -7.58
N TYR A 90 2.70 7.55 -8.33
CA TYR A 90 1.57 6.81 -7.74
C TYR A 90 1.98 5.48 -7.13
N VAL A 91 3.13 4.93 -7.53
CA VAL A 91 3.65 3.69 -6.97
C VAL A 91 3.86 3.81 -5.47
N ASP A 92 4.57 4.85 -5.03
CA ASP A 92 4.82 5.10 -3.60
C ASP A 92 3.51 5.30 -2.82
N ILE A 93 2.51 5.95 -3.43
CA ILE A 93 1.24 6.24 -2.78
C ILE A 93 0.42 4.97 -2.56
N TYR A 94 0.22 4.15 -3.61
CA TYR A 94 -0.58 2.94 -3.45
C TYR A 94 0.12 1.94 -2.53
N GLU A 95 1.44 1.84 -2.57
CA GLU A 95 2.21 0.97 -1.67
C GLU A 95 2.05 1.37 -0.20
N ALA A 96 2.05 2.68 0.09
CA ALA A 96 1.76 3.18 1.43
C ALA A 96 0.34 2.82 1.89
N TYR A 97 -0.67 2.96 1.02
CA TYR A 97 -2.04 2.55 1.32
C TYR A 97 -2.17 1.03 1.52
N MET A 98 -1.49 0.24 0.69
CA MET A 98 -1.43 -1.23 0.80
C MET A 98 -0.83 -1.67 2.14
N ALA A 99 0.28 -1.04 2.56
CA ALA A 99 0.91 -1.30 3.85
C ALA A 99 -0.03 -1.02 5.05
N LYS A 100 -1.00 -0.11 4.87
CA LYS A 100 -2.05 0.19 5.86
C LYS A 100 -3.36 -0.55 5.63
N LYS A 101 -3.40 -1.51 4.69
CA LYS A 101 -4.59 -2.28 4.30
C LYS A 101 -5.77 -1.41 3.84
N MET A 102 -5.48 -0.22 3.35
CA MET A 102 -6.46 0.71 2.80
C MET A 102 -6.69 0.42 1.32
N TYR A 103 -7.22 -0.77 1.04
CA TYR A 103 -7.32 -1.30 -0.32
C TYR A 103 -8.14 -0.42 -1.26
N LYS A 104 -9.22 0.20 -0.77
CA LYS A 104 -10.05 1.13 -1.56
C LYS A 104 -9.28 2.37 -2.01
N ASN A 105 -8.47 2.94 -1.13
CA ASN A 105 -7.65 4.11 -1.45
C ASN A 105 -6.53 3.74 -2.42
N ALA A 106 -5.88 2.58 -2.23
CA ALA A 106 -4.87 2.07 -3.14
C ALA A 106 -5.43 1.80 -4.55
N LEU A 107 -6.67 1.27 -4.63
CA LEU A 107 -7.31 0.87 -5.89
C LEU A 107 -7.42 2.03 -6.89
N VAL A 108 -7.71 3.25 -6.43
CA VAL A 108 -7.81 4.45 -7.28
C VAL A 108 -6.53 4.70 -8.09
N PHE A 109 -5.37 4.43 -7.50
CA PHE A 109 -4.07 4.59 -8.14
C PHE A 109 -3.73 3.36 -9.01
N LEU A 110 -4.00 2.17 -8.50
CA LEU A 110 -3.74 0.91 -9.22
C LEU A 110 -4.56 0.79 -10.51
N GLU A 111 -5.81 1.24 -10.52
CA GLU A 111 -6.65 1.27 -11.72
C GLU A 111 -6.02 2.12 -12.83
N LYS A 112 -5.50 3.31 -12.47
CA LYS A 112 -4.80 4.19 -13.41
C LYS A 112 -3.53 3.53 -13.95
N LEU A 113 -2.71 2.95 -13.08
CA LEU A 113 -1.44 2.32 -13.46
C LEU A 113 -1.63 1.04 -14.28
N ALA A 114 -2.64 0.23 -13.98
CA ALA A 114 -2.94 -1.00 -14.69
C ALA A 114 -3.56 -0.76 -16.08
N ALA A 115 -4.08 0.44 -16.33
CA ALA A 115 -4.62 0.87 -17.62
C ALA A 115 -3.52 1.43 -18.56
N ASP A 116 -2.48 2.08 -18.02
CA ASP A 116 -1.35 2.57 -18.81
C ASP A 116 -0.34 1.44 -19.09
N HIS A 117 -0.11 1.14 -20.37
CA HIS A 117 0.82 0.09 -20.80
C HIS A 117 2.27 0.34 -20.38
N ARG A 118 2.65 1.60 -20.10
CA ARG A 118 4.00 1.96 -19.62
C ARG A 118 4.25 1.51 -18.18
N TYR A 119 3.20 1.48 -17.35
CA TYR A 119 3.31 1.25 -15.91
C TYR A 119 2.64 -0.05 -15.45
N CYS A 120 1.94 -0.74 -16.34
CA CYS A 120 1.33 -2.05 -16.16
C CYS A 120 2.39 -3.17 -16.04
N THR A 121 3.17 -3.10 -14.96
CA THR A 121 4.13 -4.13 -14.57
C THR A 121 3.43 -5.27 -13.85
N THR A 122 4.06 -6.45 -13.79
CA THR A 122 3.49 -7.59 -13.07
C THR A 122 3.26 -7.28 -11.58
N LYS A 123 4.13 -6.47 -10.96
CA LYS A 123 3.99 -6.00 -9.57
C LYS A 123 2.71 -5.18 -9.37
N VAL A 124 2.46 -4.23 -10.27
CA VAL A 124 1.24 -3.39 -10.25
C VAL A 124 0.00 -4.26 -10.47
N LEU A 125 0.03 -5.19 -11.42
CA LEU A 125 -1.08 -6.10 -11.69
C LEU A 125 -1.39 -7.03 -10.51
N LEU A 126 -0.36 -7.57 -9.85
CA LEU A 126 -0.53 -8.37 -8.63
C LEU A 126 -1.18 -7.55 -7.51
N SER A 127 -0.65 -6.35 -7.26
CA SER A 127 -1.19 -5.44 -6.22
C SER A 127 -2.64 -5.04 -6.55
N TYR A 128 -2.95 -4.82 -7.83
CA TYR A 128 -4.30 -4.51 -8.31
C TYR A 128 -5.26 -5.68 -8.09
N ALA A 129 -4.86 -6.90 -8.46
CA ALA A 129 -5.66 -8.12 -8.25
C ALA A 129 -5.92 -8.38 -6.75
N GLU A 130 -4.91 -8.19 -5.91
CA GLU A 130 -5.06 -8.31 -4.45
C GLU A 130 -6.02 -7.25 -3.91
N CYS A 131 -5.87 -5.98 -4.30
CA CYS A 131 -6.79 -4.92 -3.90
C CYS A 131 -8.24 -5.21 -4.28
N LEU A 132 -8.49 -5.68 -5.50
CA LEU A 132 -9.83 -6.02 -5.97
C LEU A 132 -10.44 -7.13 -5.10
N LEU A 133 -9.67 -8.17 -4.80
CA LEU A 133 -10.11 -9.27 -3.96
C LEU A 133 -10.47 -8.78 -2.55
N GLN A 134 -9.62 -7.95 -1.94
CA GLN A 134 -9.86 -7.38 -0.60
C GLN A 134 -11.04 -6.40 -0.57
N CYS A 135 -11.33 -5.76 -1.70
CA CYS A 135 -12.52 -4.91 -1.87
C CYS A 135 -13.80 -5.72 -2.18
N GLY A 136 -13.69 -7.04 -2.38
CA GLY A 136 -14.80 -7.94 -2.67
C GLY A 136 -15.16 -8.08 -4.15
N ASP A 137 -14.39 -7.47 -5.06
CA ASP A 137 -14.56 -7.64 -6.50
C ASP A 137 -13.80 -8.89 -6.99
N MET A 138 -14.38 -10.05 -6.74
CA MET A 138 -13.80 -11.34 -7.13
C MET A 138 -13.65 -11.49 -8.64
N ARG A 139 -14.57 -10.95 -9.44
CA ARG A 139 -14.55 -11.05 -10.91
C ARG A 139 -13.48 -10.15 -11.52
N GLY A 140 -13.34 -8.93 -11.00
CA GLY A 140 -12.23 -8.05 -11.33
C GLY A 140 -10.89 -8.72 -10.96
N ALA A 141 -10.79 -9.26 -9.75
CA ALA A 141 -9.57 -9.93 -9.28
C ALA A 141 -9.20 -11.14 -10.16
N GLU A 142 -10.17 -11.97 -10.54
CA GLU A 142 -9.98 -13.09 -11.48
C GLU A 142 -9.32 -12.62 -12.77
N THR A 143 -9.87 -11.57 -13.39
CA THR A 143 -9.37 -11.01 -14.65
C THR A 143 -7.94 -10.47 -14.48
N ALA A 144 -7.66 -9.79 -13.37
CA ALA A 144 -6.34 -9.26 -13.08
C ALA A 144 -5.30 -10.36 -12.82
N TYR A 145 -5.65 -11.42 -12.08
CA TYR A 145 -4.77 -12.58 -11.86
C TYR A 145 -4.50 -13.36 -13.15
N LYS A 146 -5.49 -13.51 -14.05
CA LYS A 146 -5.27 -14.10 -15.38
C LYS A 146 -4.20 -13.30 -16.16
N ARG A 147 -4.28 -11.97 -16.17
CA ARG A 147 -3.25 -11.09 -16.78
C ARG A 147 -1.87 -11.23 -16.13
N VAL A 148 -1.80 -11.43 -14.82
CA VAL A 148 -0.53 -11.73 -14.14
C VAL A 148 0.09 -13.02 -14.67
N LEU A 149 -0.71 -14.08 -14.79
CA LEU A 149 -0.25 -15.40 -15.25
C LEU A 149 0.09 -15.41 -16.75
N GLU A 150 -0.49 -14.51 -17.55
CA GLU A 150 -0.04 -14.29 -18.94
C GLU A 150 1.41 -13.76 -19.00
N GLN A 151 1.83 -12.95 -18.02
CA GLN A 151 3.19 -12.39 -17.96
C GLN A 151 4.17 -13.31 -17.22
N LEU A 152 3.72 -13.93 -16.12
CA LEU A 152 4.50 -14.84 -15.29
C LEU A 152 3.68 -16.13 -15.07
N PRO A 153 3.71 -17.07 -16.04
CA PRO A 153 2.95 -18.31 -15.93
C PRO A 153 3.26 -19.08 -14.65
N ASP A 154 4.51 -19.05 -14.18
CA ASP A 154 5.01 -19.79 -13.02
C ASP A 154 4.82 -19.08 -11.66
N HIS A 155 4.02 -18.02 -11.62
CA HIS A 155 3.78 -17.28 -10.38
C HIS A 155 2.83 -18.05 -9.43
N VAL A 156 3.40 -18.83 -8.52
CA VAL A 156 2.69 -19.73 -7.60
C VAL A 156 1.57 -19.03 -6.83
N ASP A 157 1.84 -17.88 -6.19
CA ASP A 157 0.83 -17.19 -5.38
C ASP A 157 -0.36 -16.68 -6.20
N ALA A 158 -0.14 -16.37 -7.48
CA ALA A 158 -1.19 -15.91 -8.37
C ALA A 158 -2.07 -17.09 -8.82
N ARG A 159 -1.48 -18.26 -9.11
CA ARG A 159 -2.23 -19.49 -9.38
C ARG A 159 -3.08 -19.91 -8.19
N LEU A 160 -2.50 -19.90 -6.98
CA LEU A 160 -3.21 -20.23 -5.75
C LEU A 160 -4.38 -19.27 -5.49
N SER A 161 -4.16 -17.97 -5.67
CA SER A 161 -5.19 -16.95 -5.50
C SER A 161 -6.31 -17.09 -6.53
N LEU A 162 -5.97 -17.30 -7.80
CA LEU A 162 -6.94 -17.52 -8.87
C LEU A 162 -7.77 -18.79 -8.65
N SER A 163 -7.12 -19.90 -8.27
CA SER A 163 -7.82 -21.15 -8.00
C SER A 163 -8.82 -21.01 -6.83
N ARG A 164 -8.43 -20.30 -5.76
CA ARG A 164 -9.35 -19.97 -4.66
C ARG A 164 -10.54 -19.16 -5.15
N ILE A 165 -10.31 -18.12 -5.95
CA ILE A 165 -11.36 -17.28 -6.52
C ILE A 165 -12.32 -18.11 -7.38
N LEU A 166 -11.81 -18.95 -8.28
CA LEU A 166 -12.63 -19.81 -9.14
C LEU A 166 -13.46 -20.80 -8.33
N ASN A 167 -12.90 -21.38 -7.27
CA ASN A 167 -13.64 -22.26 -6.36
C ASN A 167 -14.76 -21.50 -5.61
N GLU A 168 -14.48 -20.28 -5.13
CA GLU A 168 -15.48 -19.43 -4.47
C GLU A 168 -16.60 -18.96 -5.42
N LEU A 169 -16.28 -18.81 -6.72
CA LEU A 169 -17.24 -18.49 -7.79
C LEU A 169 -18.03 -19.71 -8.30
N GLY A 170 -17.71 -20.93 -7.83
CA GLY A 170 -18.36 -22.18 -8.25
C GLY A 170 -17.82 -22.76 -9.57
N GLU A 171 -16.73 -22.21 -10.09
CA GLU A 171 -16.08 -22.60 -11.35
C GLU A 171 -14.96 -23.64 -11.08
N THR A 172 -15.32 -24.70 -10.34
CA THR A 172 -14.37 -25.70 -9.82
C THR A 172 -13.59 -26.46 -10.91
N GLY A 173 -14.11 -26.53 -12.14
CA GLY A 173 -13.43 -27.16 -13.27
C GLY A 173 -12.17 -26.41 -13.69
N GLU A 174 -12.28 -25.09 -13.93
CA GLU A 174 -11.14 -24.24 -14.27
C GLU A 174 -10.16 -24.12 -13.09
N ALA A 175 -10.66 -24.14 -11.85
CA ALA A 175 -9.83 -24.06 -10.65
C ALA A 175 -8.78 -25.18 -10.54
N LEU A 176 -9.10 -26.39 -11.01
CA LEU A 176 -8.21 -27.55 -10.95
C LEU A 176 -7.07 -27.47 -11.99
N ASP A 177 -7.34 -26.90 -13.16
CA ASP A 177 -6.33 -26.75 -14.21
C ASP A 177 -5.19 -25.83 -13.75
N PHE A 178 -5.51 -24.78 -12.98
CA PHE A 178 -4.52 -23.84 -12.44
C PHE A 178 -3.72 -24.37 -11.23
N ILE A 179 -4.19 -25.42 -10.52
CA ILE A 179 -3.42 -26.04 -9.42
C ILE A 179 -2.44 -27.10 -9.95
N THR A 180 -2.80 -27.76 -11.05
CA THR A 180 -2.10 -28.97 -11.54
C THR A 180 -1.00 -28.69 -12.55
N GLN A 181 -1.00 -27.49 -13.16
CA GLN A 181 0.08 -26.93 -13.98
C GLN A 181 1.08 -26.17 -13.10
#